data_AF-A0A376WTI8-F1
#
_entry.id   AF-A0A376WTI8-F1
#
_cell.length_a   1.000
_cell.length_b   1.000
_cell.length_c   1.000
_cell.angle_alpha   90.00
_cell.angle_beta   90.00
_cell.angle_gamma   90.00
#
_symmetry.space_group_name_H-M   'P 1'
#
loop_
_entity.id
_entity.type
_entity.pdbx_description
1 polymer ?
#
loop_
_entity_poly.entity_id
_entity_poly.type
_entity_poly.pdbx_seq_one_letter_code
_entity_poly.pdbx_strand_id
1 'polypeptide(L)' 'MIVFSSLQIRRGVRVLLDNATATINPGQKVGLVGKNGCGKSTLLALLKMKSAPTAAATPFREAGNWRG' A
#
# COMPACT_ATOMS: atom_id res chain seq x y z
N MET A 1 4.07 -14.84 -6.57
CA MET A 1 4.80 -13.79 -5.86
C MET A 1 3.90 -12.57 -5.79
N ILE A 2 3.77 -11.92 -4.63
CA ILE A 2 2.98 -10.69 -4.45
C ILE A 2 3.97 -9.61 -4.03
N VAL A 3 3.95 -8.47 -4.70
CA VAL A 3 4.80 -7.31 -4.38
C VAL A 3 3.95 -6.06 -4.41
N PHE A 4 4.13 -5.20 -3.42
CA PHE A 4 3.61 -3.84 -3.43
C PHE A 4 4.63 -2.91 -2.79
N SER A 5 4.71 -1.69 -3.31
CA SER A 5 5.64 -0.66 -2.86
C SER A 5 4.89 0.65 -2.70
N SER A 6 5.19 1.38 -1.62
CA SER A 6 4.60 2.69 -1.32
C SER A 6 3.06 2.69 -1.37
N LEU A 7 2.45 1.60 -0.92
CA LEU A 7 1.01 1.42 -0.94
C LEU A 7 0.35 2.28 0.14
N GLN A 8 -0.58 3.13 -0.30
CA GLN A 8 -1.44 3.91 0.59
C GLN A 8 -2.88 3.40 0.50
N ILE A 9 -3.51 3.17 1.66
CA ILE A 9 -4.93 2.82 1.75
C ILE A 9 -5.63 3.89 2.55
N ARG A 10 -6.73 4.41 1.99
CA ARG A 10 -7.61 5.39 2.65
C ARG A 10 -9.04 4.87 2.72
N ARG A 11 -9.74 5.22 3.80
CA ARG A 11 -11.20 5.09 3.92
C ARG A 11 -11.78 6.46 4.23
N GLY A 12 -12.42 7.07 3.23
CA GLY A 12 -12.82 8.47 3.31
C GLY A 12 -11.60 9.36 3.58
N VAL A 13 -11.66 10.18 4.62
CA VAL A 13 -10.57 11.09 5.03
C VAL A 13 -9.45 10.40 5.83
N ARG A 14 -9.65 9.15 6.30
CA ARG A 14 -8.68 8.48 7.18
C ARG A 14 -7.68 7.64 6.38
N VAL A 15 -6.40 7.89 6.59
CA VAL A 15 -5.31 7.02 6.13
C VAL A 15 -5.24 5.80 7.05
N LEU A 16 -5.32 4.61 6.45
CA LEU A 16 -5.25 3.33 7.15
C LEU A 16 -3.87 2.70 7.05
N LEU A 17 -3.27 2.76 5.86
CA LEU A 17 -1.87 2.43 5.61
C LEU A 17 -1.25 3.57 4.81
N ASP A 18 -0.02 3.90 5.15
CA ASP A 18 0.77 4.91 4.48
C ASP A 18 2.14 4.32 4.15
N ASN A 19 2.58 4.51 2.90
CA ASN A 19 3.87 4.05 2.39
C ASN A 19 4.22 2.58 2.72
N ALA A 20 3.24 1.67 2.63
CA ALA A 20 3.46 0.26 2.95
C ALA A 20 4.16 -0.47 1.78
N THR A 21 5.23 -1.19 2.08
CA THR A 21 6.00 -1.97 1.10
C THR A 21 6.19 -3.39 1.62
N ALA A 22 5.87 -4.40 0.80
CA ALA A 22 6.17 -5.79 1.12
C ALA A 22 6.31 -6.67 -0.12
N THR A 23 7.10 -7.73 0.04
CA THR A 23 7.29 -8.80 -0.93
C THR A 23 6.96 -10.13 -0.26
N ILE A 24 6.05 -10.90 -0.86
CA ILE A 24 5.62 -12.21 -0.39
C ILE A 24 5.89 -13.23 -1.48
N ASN A 25 6.79 -14.17 -1.17
CA ASN A 25 7.19 -15.23 -2.09
C ASN A 25 6.22 -16.42 -2.02
N PRO A 26 6.07 -17.18 -3.13
CA PRO A 26 5.31 -18.43 -3.11
C PRO A 26 5.79 -19.37 -1.98
N GLY A 27 4.85 -19.99 -1.27
CA GLY A 27 5.15 -20.88 -0.15
C GLY A 27 5.37 -20.20 1.20
N GLN A 28 5.51 -18.86 1.26
CA GLN A 28 5.59 -18.14 2.53
C GLN A 28 4.22 -18.04 3.21
N LYS A 29 4.19 -18.32 4.51
CA LYS A 29 3.03 -18.05 5.38
C LYS A 29 3.28 -16.73 6.10
N VAL A 30 2.43 -15.73 5.87
CA VAL A 30 2.60 -14.38 6.42
C VAL A 30 1.33 -13.97 7.16
N GLY A 31 1.49 -13.36 8.34
CA GLY A 31 0.39 -12.85 9.16
C GLY A 31 0.37 -11.33 9.18
N LEU A 32 -0.82 -10.74 9.11
CA LEU A 32 -1.02 -9.29 9.20
C LEU A 32 -1.53 -8.91 10.59
N VAL A 33 -0.73 -8.16 11.35
CA VAL A 33 -1.01 -7.76 12.76
C VAL A 33 -1.15 -6.23 12.90
N GLY A 34 -1.67 -5.76 14.05
CA GLY A 34 -1.95 -4.32 14.29
C GLY A 34 -3.22 -4.06 15.12
N LYS A 35 -3.54 -2.79 15.38
CA LYS A 35 -4.76 -2.40 16.13
C LYS A 35 -6.03 -2.60 15.29
N ASN A 36 -7.19 -2.71 15.94
CA ASN A 36 -8.47 -2.72 15.22
C ASN A 36 -8.66 -1.41 14.44
N GLY A 37 -9.13 -1.52 13.19
CA GLY A 37 -9.31 -0.38 12.32
C GLY A 37 -8.04 0.15 11.64
N CYS A 38 -6.89 -0.52 11.73
CA CYS A 38 -5.67 -0.13 11.00
C CYS A 38 -5.63 -0.59 9.53
N GLY A 39 -6.75 -1.06 8.97
CA GLY A 39 -6.84 -1.44 7.55
C GLY A 39 -6.42 -2.87 7.20
N LYS A 40 -6.26 -3.79 8.17
CA LYS A 40 -5.84 -5.17 7.88
C LYS A 40 -6.76 -5.91 6.93
N SER A 41 -8.06 -5.94 7.24
CA SER A 41 -9.05 -6.60 6.38
C SER A 41 -9.14 -5.92 5.00
N THR A 42 -8.92 -4.62 4.95
CA THR A 42 -8.85 -3.85 3.69
C THR A 42 -7.64 -4.27 2.86
N LEU A 43 -6.45 -4.36 3.46
CA LEU A 43 -5.25 -4.85 2.77
C LEU A 43 -5.44 -6.30 2.30
N LEU A 44 -6.00 -7.18 3.13
CA LEU A 44 -6.30 -8.57 2.75
C LEU A 44 -7.32 -8.66 1.61
N ALA A 45 -8.33 -7.78 1.58
CA ALA A 45 -9.29 -7.72 0.48
C ALA A 45 -8.62 -7.27 -0.83
N LEU A 46 -7.74 -6.27 -0.78
CA LEU A 46 -6.95 -5.84 -1.94
C LEU A 46 -6.05 -6.97 -2.47
N LEU A 47 -5.37 -7.69 -1.57
CA LEU A 47 -4.52 -8.83 -1.93
C LEU A 47 -5.33 -9.99 -2.54
N LYS A 48 -6.55 -10.25 -2.04
CA LYS A 48 -7.47 -11.24 -2.60
C LYS A 48 -8.01 -10.83 -3.98
N MET A 49 -8.15 -9.54 -4.27
CA MET A 49 -8.64 -9.04 -5.56
C MET A 49 -7.65 -9.14 -6.73
N LYS A 50 -6.42 -9.63 -6.50
CA LYS A 50 -5.44 -10.23 -7.47
C LYS A 50 -5.17 -9.56 -8.84
N SER A 51 -5.76 -8.44 -9.23
CA SER A 51 -5.37 -7.72 -10.45
C SER A 51 -5.60 -6.21 -10.34
N ALA A 52 -4.52 -5.53 -9.96
CA ALA A 52 -4.25 -4.09 -10.00
C ALA A 52 -5.21 -3.14 -9.26
N PRO A 53 -4.81 -2.57 -8.10
CA PRO A 53 -4.98 -1.15 -7.96
C PRO A 53 -3.94 -0.51 -8.88
N THR A 54 -4.37 -0.01 -10.05
CA THR A 54 -3.62 1.04 -10.78
C THR A 54 -3.68 2.30 -9.92
N ALA A 55 -3.04 2.25 -8.76
CA ALA A 55 -2.58 3.45 -8.08
C ALA A 55 -1.31 3.79 -8.84
N ALA A 56 -1.43 4.74 -9.77
CA ALA A 56 -0.29 5.51 -10.21
C ALA A 56 0.40 6.01 -8.92
N ALA A 57 1.46 5.31 -8.52
CA ALA A 57 2.42 5.84 -7.59
C ALA A 57 3.09 6.97 -8.35
N THR A 58 2.43 8.13 -8.37
CA THR A 58 3.10 9.38 -8.70
C THR A 58 4.19 9.51 -7.66
N PRO A 59 5.49 9.44 -8.04
CA PRO A 59 6.49 9.96 -7.14
C PRO A 59 6.12 11.43 -6.99
N PHE A 60 5.71 11.82 -5.78
CA PHE A 60 5.79 13.23 -5.42
C PHE A 60 7.29 13.56 -5.49
N ARG A 61 7.72 14.03 -6.66
CA ARG A 61 9.02 14.62 -6.90
C ARG A 61 8.97 16.00 -6.26
N GLU A 62 9.37 16.07 -5.00
CA GLU A 62 9.93 17.31 -4.48
C GLU A 62 11.42 17.30 -4.85
N ALA A 63 11.74 17.92 -5.97
CA ALA A 63 13.10 18.29 -6.32
C ALA A 63 13.03 19.67 -6.97
N GLY A 64 13.57 20.66 -6.26
CA GLY A 64 13.42 22.07 -6.55
C GLY A 64 13.87 22.47 -7.95
N ASN A 65 13.13 23.42 -8.51
CA ASN A 65 13.63 24.33 -9.54
C ASN A 65 12.82 25.63 -9.50
N TRP A 66 12.94 26.37 -8.40
CA TRP A 66 12.68 27.82 -8.43
C TRP A 66 13.84 28.46 -9.20
N ARG A 67 13.74 28.40 -10.54
CA ARG A 67 14.51 29.26 -11.45
C ARG A 67 13.61 30.43 -11.82
N GLY A 68 14.08 31.64 -11.52
CA GLY A 68 13.43 32.91 -11.84
C GLY A 68 13.27 33.76 -10.60
#